data_AF-A0A068NP35-F1
#
_entry.id   AF-A0A068NP35-F1
#
_cell.length_a   1.000
_cell.length_b   1.000
_cell.length_c   1.000
_cell.angle_alpha   90.00
_cell.angle_beta   90.00
_cell.angle_gamma   90.00
#
_symmetry.space_group_name_H-M   'P 1'
#
loop_
_entity.id
_entity.type
_entity.pdbx_description
1 polymer ?
#
loop_
_entity_poly.entity_id
_entity_poly.type
_entity_poly.pdbx_seq_one_letter_code
_entity_poly.pdbx_strand_id
1 'polypeptide(L)'
;MVRPNADIDLSEVVQQWKSVTAHRINEALCRRGPVWQKESFDHIVRTQTDLERFVGYTLANPHKGNLAEKARCGSAPFPLDGVPWLGMPE
;
A
#
# COMPACT_ATOMS: atom_id res chain seq x y z
N MET A 1 2.44 -1.35 4.50
CA MET A 1 3.24 -2.57 4.79
C MET A 1 2.64 -3.28 5.97
N VAL A 2 2.75 -4.60 6.04
CA VAL A 2 2.24 -5.42 7.14
C VAL A 2 3.25 -6.52 7.47
N ARG A 3 3.39 -6.84 8.76
CA ARG A 3 4.05 -8.04 9.24
C ARG A 3 3.01 -8.88 9.97
N PRO A 4 2.49 -9.97 9.38
CA PRO A 4 1.56 -10.85 10.07
C PRO A 4 2.26 -11.52 11.27
N ASN A 5 1.46 -11.93 12.25
CA ASN A 5 1.96 -12.81 13.30
C ASN A 5 2.30 -14.19 12.71
N ALA A 6 3.21 -14.92 13.34
CA ALA A 6 3.74 -16.18 12.79
C ALA A 6 2.66 -17.23 12.48
N ASP A 7 1.55 -17.20 13.21
CA ASP A 7 0.47 -18.19 13.11
C ASP A 7 -0.65 -17.79 12.15
N ILE A 8 -0.53 -16.63 11.49
CA ILE A 8 -1.59 -16.08 10.62
C ILE A 8 -1.07 -15.95 9.20
N ASP A 9 -1.80 -16.55 8.25
CA ASP A 9 -1.47 -16.44 6.84
C ASP A 9 -1.79 -15.03 6.29
N LEU A 10 -0.92 -14.51 5.43
CA LEU A 10 -1.10 -13.18 4.83
C LEU A 10 -2.40 -13.10 4.00
N SER A 11 -2.76 -14.17 3.30
CA SER A 11 -3.96 -14.20 2.47
C SER A 11 -5.23 -14.08 3.32
N GLU A 12 -5.24 -14.67 4.52
CA GLU A 12 -6.35 -14.55 5.47
C GLU A 12 -6.49 -13.10 5.94
N VAL A 13 -5.38 -12.47 6.34
CA VAL A 13 -5.39 -11.05 6.77
C VAL A 13 -5.94 -10.14 5.66
N VAL A 14 -5.44 -10.30 4.43
CA VAL A 14 -5.89 -9.48 3.28
C VAL A 14 -7.35 -9.74 2.94
N GLN A 15 -7.79 -10.99 3.00
CA GLN A 15 -9.18 -11.37 2.73
C GLN A 15 -10.14 -10.77 3.76
N GLN A 16 -9.78 -10.80 5.05
CA GLN A 16 -10.56 -10.16 6.11
C GLN A 16 -10.67 -8.65 5.91
N TRP A 17 -9.55 -7.97 5.64
CA TRP A 17 -9.57 -6.53 5.38
C TRP A 17 -10.43 -6.17 4.18
N LYS A 18 -10.24 -6.83 3.03
CA LYS A 18 -11.02 -6.58 1.82
C LYS A 18 -12.51 -6.81 2.06
N SER A 19 -12.89 -7.88 2.76
CA SER A 19 -14.28 -8.22 3.06
C SER A 19 -14.94 -7.20 3.98
N VAL A 20 -14.36 -6.97 5.16
CA VAL A 20 -14.94 -6.09 6.19
C VAL A 20 -15.07 -4.67 5.67
N THR A 21 -14.04 -4.16 5.00
CA THR A 21 -14.08 -2.79 4.46
C THR A 21 -15.02 -2.66 3.27
N ALA A 22 -15.09 -3.65 2.37
CA ALA A 22 -16.03 -3.61 1.26
C ALA A 22 -17.48 -3.54 1.74
N HIS A 23 -17.82 -4.31 2.77
CA HIS A 23 -19.16 -4.27 3.35
C HIS A 23 -19.48 -2.89 3.92
N ARG A 24 -18.60 -2.34 4.78
CA ARG A 24 -18.80 -1.02 5.39
C ARG A 24 -18.86 0.11 4.36
N ILE A 25 -18.01 0.07 3.32
CA ILE A 25 -18.03 1.06 2.24
C ILE A 25 -19.34 0.98 1.46
N ASN A 26 -19.81 -0.23 1.16
CA ASN A 26 -21.05 -0.43 0.42
C ASN A 26 -22.27 0.03 1.22
N GLU A 27 -22.32 -0.27 2.52
CA GLU A 27 -23.36 0.24 3.43
C GLU A 27 -23.35 1.77 3.48
N ALA A 28 -22.18 2.39 3.70
CA ALA A 28 -22.04 3.84 3.80
C ALA A 28 -22.44 4.58 2.51
N LEU A 29 -22.27 3.95 1.35
CA LEU A 29 -22.60 4.51 0.04
C LEU A 29 -23.94 4.00 -0.52
N CYS A 30 -24.72 3.25 0.26
CA CYS A 30 -25.98 2.62 -0.17
C CYS A 30 -25.88 1.85 -1.50
N ARG A 31 -24.74 1.18 -1.74
CA ARG A 31 -24.45 0.45 -2.99
C ARG A 31 -24.21 -1.03 -2.74
N ARG A 32 -24.20 -1.82 -3.81
CA ARG A 32 -23.84 -3.25 -3.79
C ARG A 32 -22.83 -3.55 -4.88
N GLY A 33 -21.96 -4.53 -4.64
CA GLY A 33 -20.98 -5.01 -5.61
C GLY A 33 -19.53 -4.99 -5.10
N PRO A 34 -18.57 -5.39 -5.94
CA PRO A 34 -17.16 -5.43 -5.58
C PRO A 34 -16.62 -4.00 -5.35
N VAL A 35 -15.92 -3.82 -4.24
CA VAL A 35 -15.22 -2.55 -3.93
C VAL A 35 -13.76 -2.62 -4.33
N TRP A 36 -13.13 -3.77 -4.10
CA TRP A 36 -11.71 -3.99 -4.31
C TRP A 36 -11.45 -4.80 -5.58
N GLN A 37 -10.27 -4.60 -6.17
CA GLN A 37 -9.75 -5.50 -7.19
C GLN A 37 -9.52 -6.90 -6.59
N LYS A 38 -9.70 -7.93 -7.44
CA LYS A 38 -9.61 -9.34 -7.03
C LYS A 38 -8.20 -9.66 -6.51
N GLU A 39 -7.19 -9.38 -7.32
CA GLU A 39 -5.80 -9.64 -7.00
C GLU A 39 -5.25 -8.65 -5.96
N SER A 40 -4.22 -9.07 -5.24
CA SER A 40 -3.41 -8.22 -4.36
C SER A 40 -1.96 -8.30 -4.80
N PHE A 41 -1.22 -7.22 -4.57
CA PHE A 41 0.23 -7.23 -4.70
C PHE A 41 0.85 -7.52 -3.33
N ASP A 42 1.57 -8.63 -3.23
CA ASP A 42 2.37 -9.01 -2.08
C ASP A 42 3.83 -9.23 -2.49
N HIS A 43 4.76 -8.73 -1.66
CA HIS A 43 6.19 -8.93 -1.84
C HIS A 43 6.83 -9.07 -0.46
N ILE A 44 7.61 -10.13 -0.27
CA ILE A 44 8.30 -10.41 1.00
C ILE A 44 9.53 -9.51 1.10
N VAL A 45 9.55 -8.64 2.10
CA VAL A 45 10.70 -7.80 2.44
C VAL A 45 11.68 -8.61 3.29
N ARG A 46 12.87 -8.89 2.75
CA ARG A 46 13.87 -9.76 3.40
C ARG A 46 15.05 -8.99 3.99
N THR A 47 15.31 -7.79 3.47
CA THR A 47 16.45 -6.96 3.89
C THR A 47 15.99 -5.56 4.26
N GLN A 48 16.85 -4.86 5.02
CA GLN A 48 16.65 -3.45 5.33
C GLN A 48 16.63 -2.58 4.07
N THR A 49 17.49 -2.87 3.09
CA THR A 49 17.52 -2.16 1.80
C THR A 49 16.22 -2.33 1.01
N ASP A 50 15.63 -3.54 1.02
CA ASP A 50 14.32 -3.77 0.39
C ASP A 50 13.23 -2.93 1.06
N LEU A 51 13.24 -2.88 2.40
CA LEU A 51 12.28 -2.10 3.18
C LEU A 51 12.34 -0.62 2.79
N GLU A 52 13.55 -0.05 2.78
CA GLU A 52 13.79 1.35 2.40
C GLU A 52 13.31 1.63 0.98
N ARG A 53 13.55 0.73 0.03
CA ARG A 53 13.08 0.84 -1.35
C ARG A 53 11.55 0.89 -1.42
N PHE A 54 10.86 -0.02 -0.75
CA PHE A 54 9.38 -0.06 -0.79
C PHE A 54 8.75 1.12 -0.05
N VAL A 55 9.35 1.59 1.05
CA VAL A 55 8.92 2.82 1.72
C VAL A 55 9.07 4.02 0.78
N GLY A 56 10.25 4.18 0.16
CA GLY A 56 10.50 5.25 -0.80
C GLY A 56 9.54 5.22 -1.99
N TYR A 57 9.27 4.03 -2.55
CA TYR A 57 8.27 3.86 -3.61
C TYR A 57 6.88 4.30 -3.16
N THR A 58 6.45 3.89 -1.96
CA THR A 58 5.12 4.22 -1.42
C THR A 58 4.94 5.73 -1.25
N LEU A 59 5.98 6.41 -0.73
CA LEU A 59 5.98 7.87 -0.52
C LEU A 59 6.05 8.65 -1.85
N ALA A 60 6.77 8.14 -2.84
CA ALA A 60 6.88 8.78 -4.15
C ALA A 60 5.65 8.55 -5.05
N ASN A 61 4.86 7.52 -4.80
CA ASN A 61 3.74 7.12 -5.65
C ASN A 61 2.70 8.25 -5.90
N PRO A 62 2.29 9.06 -4.91
CA PRO A 62 1.38 10.18 -5.16
C PRO A 62 1.89 11.19 -6.18
N HIS A 63 3.20 11.47 -6.18
CA HIS A 63 3.83 12.36 -7.15
C HIS A 63 3.86 11.74 -8.55
N LYS A 64 4.26 10.45 -8.64
CA LYS A 64 4.27 9.71 -9.91
C LYS A 64 2.87 9.57 -10.53
N GLY A 65 1.85 9.37 -9.70
CA GLY A 65 0.46 9.20 -10.13
C GLY A 65 -0.30 10.50 -10.40
N ASN A 66 0.35 11.67 -10.35
CA ASN A 66 -0.30 12.99 -10.44
C ASN A 66 -1.42 13.21 -9.40
N LEU A 67 -1.30 12.59 -8.21
CA LEU A 67 -2.24 12.68 -7.09
C LEU A 67 -1.77 13.65 -5.99
N ALA A 68 -0.63 14.32 -6.22
CA ALA A 68 0.08 15.14 -5.23
C ALA A 68 -0.79 16.23 -4.57
N GLU A 69 -1.76 16.79 -5.30
CA GLU A 69 -2.63 17.86 -4.77
C GLU A 69 -3.68 17.35 -3.76
N LYS A 70 -4.01 16.04 -3.77
CA LYS A 70 -5.04 15.43 -2.91
C LYS A 70 -4.49 14.41 -1.90
N ALA A 71 -3.25 13.96 -2.05
CA ALA A 71 -2.67 12.93 -1.18
C ALA A 71 -2.19 13.52 0.15
N ARG A 72 -3.11 13.67 1.12
CA ARG A 72 -2.79 14.07 2.51
C ARG A 72 -2.70 12.86 3.45
N CYS A 73 -1.93 11.84 3.09
CA CYS A 73 -1.62 10.77 4.05
C CYS A 73 -0.11 10.52 4.09
N GLY A 74 0.49 10.98 5.19
CA GLY A 74 1.88 10.69 5.56
C GLY A 74 2.88 11.69 4.99
N SER A 75 2.96 12.89 5.57
CA SER A 75 4.17 13.70 5.49
C SER A 75 5.25 13.06 6.38
N ALA A 76 5.83 11.95 5.92
CA ALA A 76 7.07 11.46 6.52
C ALA A 76 8.21 12.34 6.00
N PRO A 77 9.12 12.83 6.85
CA PRO A 77 10.27 13.63 6.45
C PRO A 77 11.38 12.70 5.93
N PHE A 78 11.05 11.69 5.13
CA PHE A 78 12.07 10.84 4.52
C PHE A 78 12.62 11.61 3.33
N PRO A 79 13.89 12.06 3.36
CA PRO A 79 14.46 12.81 2.26
C PRO A 79 14.48 11.88 1.04
N LEU A 80 13.64 12.17 0.06
CA LEU A 80 13.64 11.46 -1.23
C LEU A 80 14.95 11.73 -2.00
N ASP A 81 15.68 12.77 -1.58
CA ASP A 81 16.92 13.31 -2.14
C ASP A 81 18.11 12.32 -2.07
N GLY A 82 18.01 11.25 -1.30
CA GLY A 82 19.09 10.27 -1.08
C GLY A 82 18.77 8.84 -1.51
N VAL A 83 17.64 8.59 -2.19
CA VAL A 83 17.23 7.22 -2.58
C VAL A 83 17.76 6.92 -3.99
N PRO A 84 18.80 6.06 -4.16
CA PRO A 84 19.50 5.86 -5.44
C PRO A 84 18.62 5.33 -6.57
N TRP A 85 17.48 4.73 -6.20
CA TRP A 85 16.54 4.05 -7.11
C TRP A 85 15.36 4.95 -7.53
N LEU A 86 15.23 6.16 -6.96
CA LEU A 86 14.19 7.11 -7.31
C LEU A 86 14.57 7.85 -8.61
N GLY A 87 14.60 7.11 -9.72
CA GLY A 87 15.01 7.62 -11.03
C GLY A 87 15.53 6.57 -12.01
N MET A 88 15.59 5.28 -11.64
CA MET A 88 15.93 4.23 -12.59
C MET A 88 14.70 3.75 -13.36
N PRO A 89 14.80 3.53 -14.69
CA PRO A 89 13.76 2.82 -15.42
C PRO A 89 13.67 1.38 -14.91
N GLU A 90 12.48 0.79 -15.08
CA GLU A 90 12.09 -0.55 -14.58
C GLU A 90 13.09 -1.67 -14.90
#